data_AF-A0A919ZCT6-F1
#
_entry.id   AF-A0A919ZCT6-F1
#
_cell.length_a   1.000
_cell.length_b   1.000
_cell.length_c   1.000
_cell.angle_alpha   90.00
_cell.angle_beta   90.00
_cell.angle_gamma   90.00
#
_symmetry.space_group_name_H-M   'P 1'
#
loop_
_entity.id
_entity.type
_entity.pdbx_description
1 polymer ?
#
loop_
_entity_poly.entity_id
_entity_poly.type
_entity_poly.pdbx_seq_one_letter_code
_entity_poly.pdbx_strand_id
1 'polypeptide(L)'
;MKVTQQQLEHLVLLTDMVLNGEKSGAMEDMLQCLLFVVKSVGEAELPDSVADELAKTVARVEERLREENVRHNMVELYRKKKEQPEPIG
;
A
#
# COMPACT_ATOMS: atom_id res chain seq x y z
N MET A 1 -11.21 -20.59 -12.17
CA MET A 1 -11.74 -21.04 -10.85
C MET A 1 -12.69 -19.97 -10.35
N LYS A 2 -13.83 -20.33 -9.74
CA LYS A 2 -14.71 -19.34 -9.09
C LYS A 2 -14.35 -19.28 -7.61
N VAL A 3 -14.18 -18.09 -7.05
CA VAL A 3 -14.01 -17.89 -5.61
C VAL A 3 -15.40 -17.84 -4.97
N THR A 4 -15.62 -18.63 -3.93
CA THR A 4 -16.91 -18.70 -3.23
C THR A 4 -17.01 -17.65 -2.12
N GLN A 5 -18.23 -17.34 -1.69
CA GLN A 5 -18.48 -16.45 -0.54
C GLN A 5 -17.71 -16.90 0.72
N GLN A 6 -17.70 -18.21 1.00
CA GLN A 6 -16.97 -18.79 2.12
C GLN A 6 -15.44 -18.55 2.01
N GLN A 7 -14.89 -18.57 0.80
CA GLN A 7 -13.47 -18.27 0.57
C GLN A 7 -13.16 -16.78 0.78
N LEU A 8 -14.10 -15.89 0.42
CA LEU A 8 -13.97 -14.45 0.69
C LEU A 8 -14.06 -14.16 2.20
N GLU A 9 -14.98 -14.78 2.91
CA GLU A 9 -15.09 -14.68 4.38
C GLU A 9 -13.81 -15.15 5.08
N HIS A 10 -13.23 -16.26 4.60
CA HIS A 10 -11.95 -16.74 5.11
C HIS A 10 -10.81 -15.74 4.83
N LEU A 11 -10.79 -15.09 3.66
CA LEU A 11 -9.81 -14.05 3.35
C LEU A 11 -9.95 -12.82 4.27
N VAL A 12 -11.18 -12.42 4.62
CA VAL A 12 -11.43 -11.33 5.57
C VAL A 12 -10.83 -11.67 6.94
N LEU A 13 -11.08 -12.88 7.44
CA LEU A 13 -10.52 -13.35 8.71
C LEU A 13 -8.98 -13.34 8.68
N LEU A 14 -8.37 -13.87 7.62
CA LEU A 14 -6.90 -13.91 7.49
C LEU A 14 -6.31 -12.50 7.43
N THR A 15 -6.98 -11.58 6.73
CA THR A 15 -6.54 -10.17 6.64
C THR A 15 -6.56 -9.51 8.01
N ASP A 16 -7.63 -9.70 8.79
CA ASP A 16 -7.72 -9.15 10.15
C ASP A 16 -6.64 -9.73 11.09
N MET A 17 -6.40 -11.03 11.02
CA MET A 17 -5.33 -11.69 11.79
C MET A 17 -3.94 -11.19 11.42
N VAL A 18 -3.70 -10.88 10.14
CA VAL A 18 -2.41 -10.36 9.66
C VAL A 18 -2.22 -8.90 10.09
N LEU A 19 -3.27 -8.08 10.03
CA LEU A 19 -3.24 -6.68 10.45
C LEU A 19 -3.05 -6.54 11.96
N ASN A 20 -3.76 -7.33 12.76
CA ASN A 20 -3.78 -7.21 14.23
C ASN A 20 -2.71 -8.07 14.93
N GLY A 21 -2.17 -9.08 14.25
CA GLY A 21 -1.28 -10.07 14.85
C GLY A 21 0.23 -9.83 14.68
N GLU A 22 0.63 -8.66 14.17
CA GLU A 22 2.03 -8.30 13.87
C GLU A 22 2.79 -9.33 13.00
N LYS A 23 2.06 -10.10 12.18
CA LYS A 23 2.65 -11.14 11.32
C LYS A 23 3.18 -10.53 10.02
N SER A 24 4.21 -9.69 10.14
CA SER A 24 4.86 -8.99 9.02
C SER A 24 5.24 -9.92 7.86
N GLY A 25 5.68 -11.15 8.16
CA GLY A 25 6.02 -12.15 7.14
C GLY A 25 4.84 -12.65 6.30
N ALA A 26 3.60 -12.56 6.79
CA ALA A 26 2.39 -12.94 6.05
C ALA A 26 1.70 -11.74 5.37
N MET A 27 2.15 -10.51 5.66
CA MET A 27 1.57 -9.28 5.13
C MET A 27 1.74 -9.17 3.62
N GLU A 28 2.93 -9.51 3.12
CA GLU A 28 3.23 -9.46 1.69
C GLU A 28 2.33 -10.44 0.90
N ASP A 29 2.27 -11.69 1.34
CA ASP A 29 1.42 -12.72 0.73
C ASP A 29 -0.06 -12.31 0.77
N MET A 30 -0.53 -11.71 1.87
CA MET A 30 -1.90 -11.26 2.00
C MET A 30 -2.23 -10.10 1.06
N LEU A 31 -1.32 -9.13 0.92
CA LEU A 31 -1.46 -8.04 -0.04
C LEU A 31 -1.49 -8.55 -1.48
N GLN A 32 -0.66 -9.54 -1.81
CA GLN A 32 -0.68 -10.19 -3.13
C GLN A 32 -2.02 -10.88 -3.39
N CYS A 33 -2.55 -11.63 -2.43
CA CYS A 33 -3.87 -12.26 -2.54
C CYS A 33 -4.97 -11.24 -2.81
N LEU A 34 -5.04 -10.17 -2.02
CA LEU A 34 -6.04 -9.11 -2.19
C LEU A 34 -5.89 -8.40 -3.54
N LEU A 35 -4.67 -8.13 -3.98
CA LEU A 35 -4.40 -7.52 -5.28
C LEU A 35 -4.92 -8.37 -6.45
N PHE A 36 -4.75 -9.69 -6.40
CA PHE A 36 -5.28 -10.58 -7.43
C PHE A 36 -6.81 -10.59 -7.47
N VAL A 37 -7.46 -10.59 -6.30
CA VAL A 37 -8.92 -10.49 -6.21
C VAL A 37 -9.40 -9.18 -6.83
N VAL A 38 -8.85 -8.04 -6.41
CA VAL A 38 -9.25 -6.72 -6.92
C VAL A 38 -8.99 -6.60 -8.42
N LYS A 39 -7.85 -7.07 -8.94
CA LYS A 39 -7.57 -7.06 -10.40
C LYS A 39 -8.57 -7.88 -11.23
N SER A 40 -9.23 -8.86 -10.62
CA SER A 40 -10.23 -9.69 -11.28
C SER A 40 -11.63 -9.07 -11.27
N VAL A 41 -11.84 -8.00 -10.49
CA VAL A 41 -13.09 -7.26 -10.37
C VAL A 41 -12.97 -5.97 -11.18
N GLY A 42 -13.83 -5.78 -12.19
CA GLY A 42 -13.82 -4.56 -13.01
C GLY A 42 -14.38 -3.35 -12.27
N GLU A 43 -15.56 -3.51 -11.68
CA GLU A 43 -16.24 -2.52 -10.83
C GLU A 43 -16.85 -3.25 -9.62
N ALA A 44 -16.89 -2.57 -8.47
CA ALA A 44 -17.47 -3.09 -7.24
C ALA A 44 -18.48 -2.09 -6.67
N GLU A 45 -19.71 -2.53 -6.45
CA GLU A 45 -20.67 -1.79 -5.64
C GLU A 45 -20.36 -2.00 -4.17
N LEU A 46 -20.12 -0.90 -3.45
CA LEU A 46 -19.79 -0.90 -2.03
C LEU A 46 -20.80 -0.04 -1.27
N PRO A 47 -21.10 -0.35 0.01
CA PRO A 47 -21.83 0.57 0.86
C PRO A 47 -21.09 1.91 0.98
N ASP A 48 -21.82 3.02 1.00
CA ASP A 48 -21.25 4.38 1.06
C ASP A 48 -20.19 4.53 2.16
N SER A 49 -20.49 3.99 3.36
CA SER A 49 -19.57 4.02 4.50
C SER A 49 -18.24 3.31 4.23
N VAL A 50 -18.25 2.23 3.45
CA VAL A 50 -17.04 1.48 3.07
C VAL A 50 -16.28 2.23 1.99
N ALA A 51 -16.99 2.80 1.02
CA ALA A 51 -16.39 3.60 -0.06
C ALA A 51 -15.69 4.85 0.49
N ASP A 52 -16.30 5.56 1.44
CA ASP A 52 -15.72 6.73 2.10
C ASP A 52 -14.45 6.40 2.86
N GLU A 53 -14.46 5.30 3.62
CA GLU A 53 -13.32 4.87 4.43
C GLU A 53 -12.16 4.39 3.55
N LEU A 54 -12.48 3.74 2.43
CA LEU A 54 -11.53 3.35 1.41
C LEU A 54 -10.89 4.60 0.77
N ALA A 55 -11.68 5.59 0.37
CA ALA A 55 -11.19 6.83 -0.23
C ALA A 55 -10.23 7.59 0.72
N LYS A 56 -10.59 7.71 1.99
CA LYS A 56 -9.71 8.31 3.03
C LYS A 56 -8.40 7.53 3.18
N THR A 57 -8.47 6.20 3.14
CA THR A 57 -7.30 5.33 3.27
C THR A 57 -6.39 5.44 2.06
N VAL A 58 -6.93 5.46 0.85
CA VAL A 58 -6.18 5.67 -0.39
C VAL A 58 -5.47 7.02 -0.35
N ALA A 59 -6.17 8.10 -0.04
CA ALA A 59 -5.57 9.44 0.05
C ALA A 59 -4.40 9.49 1.04
N ARG A 60 -4.55 8.84 2.21
CA ARG A 60 -3.48 8.75 3.21
C ARG A 60 -2.27 7.94 2.71
N VAL A 61 -2.49 6.84 1.99
CA VAL A 61 -1.40 6.04 1.40
C VAL A 61 -0.67 6.83 0.31
N GLU A 62 -1.41 7.47 -0.59
CA GLU A 62 -0.84 8.30 -1.66
C GLU A 62 0.02 9.43 -1.11
N GLU A 63 -0.44 10.11 -0.05
CA GLU A 63 0.33 11.18 0.56
C GLU A 63 1.62 10.66 1.19
N ARG A 64 1.56 9.54 1.92
CA ARG A 64 2.77 8.91 2.49
C ARG A 64 3.79 8.54 1.41
N LEU A 65 3.34 7.99 0.28
CA LEU A 65 4.21 7.65 -0.84
C LEU A 65 4.84 8.91 -1.48
N ARG A 66 4.06 9.99 -1.60
CA ARG A 66 4.55 11.28 -2.07
C ARG A 66 5.65 11.82 -1.15
N GLU A 67 5.41 11.81 0.15
CA GLU A 67 6.38 12.25 1.17
C GLU A 67 7.67 11.41 1.14
N GLU A 68 7.56 10.08 1.01
CA GLU A 68 8.71 9.20 0.89
C GLU A 68 9.54 9.48 -0.36
N ASN A 69 8.88 9.70 -1.50
CA ASN A 69 9.57 10.05 -2.74
C ASN A 69 10.30 11.40 -2.65
N VAL A 70 9.68 12.41 -2.03
CA VAL A 70 10.32 13.72 -1.79
C VAL A 70 11.55 13.54 -0.89
N ARG A 71 11.43 12.74 0.17
CA ARG A 71 12.53 12.47 1.10
C ARG A 71 13.70 11.76 0.40
N HIS A 72 13.43 10.73 -0.41
CA HIS A 72 14.47 10.03 -1.19
C HIS A 72 15.17 10.98 -2.17
N ASN A 73 14.41 11.80 -2.90
CA ASN A 73 14.97 12.78 -3.83
C ASN A 73 15.86 13.82 -3.13
N MET A 74 15.48 14.27 -1.94
CA MET A 74 16.28 15.19 -1.12
C MET A 74 17.60 14.54 -0.67
N VAL A 75 17.59 13.29 -0.21
CA VAL A 75 18.80 12.57 0.18
C VAL A 75 19.77 12.44 -0.99
N GLU A 76 19.28 12.09 -2.18
CA GLU A 76 20.11 12.01 -3.40
C GLU A 76 20.67 13.38 -3.82
N LEU A 77 19.90 14.46 -3.68
CA LEU A 77 20.36 15.83 -3.94
C LEU A 77 21.48 16.27 -2.98
N TYR A 78 21.34 15.97 -1.68
CA TYR A 78 22.38 16.26 -0.69
C TYR A 78 23.65 15.44 -0.93
N ARG A 79 23.51 14.16 -1.32
CA ARG A 79 24.64 13.30 -1.68
C ARG A 79 25.41 13.87 -2.86
N LYS A 80 24.72 14.24 -3.94
CA LYS A 80 25.34 14.89 -5.11
C LYS A 80 26.02 16.22 -4.78
N LYS A 81 25.45 17.03 -3.89
CA LYS A 81 26.09 18.29 -3.44
C LYS A 81 27.37 18.06 -2.66
N LYS A 82 27.45 17.01 -1.84
CA LYS A 82 28.69 16.65 -1.11
C LYS A 82 29.79 16.09 -2.02
N GLU A 83 29.43 15.55 -3.17
CA GLU A 83 30.36 14.99 -4.16
C GLU A 83 30.92 16.04 -5.14
N GLN A 84 30.42 17.29 -5.13
CA GLN A 84 30.98 18.39 -5.91
C GLN A 84 32.06 19.13 -5.11
N PRO A 85 33.34 19.17 -5.57
CA PRO A 85 34.37 19.95 -4.92
C PRO A 85 34.08 21.45 -5.08
N GLU A 86 34.32 22.25 -4.04
CA GLU A 86 34.17 23.70 -4.10
C GLU A 86 35.07 24.28 -5.21
N PRO A 87 34.61 25.29 -5.97
CA PRO A 87 35.45 25.93 -6.96
C PRO A 87 36.64 26.57 -6.24
N ILE A 88 37.83 26.09 -6.58
CA ILE A 88 39.09 26.69 -6.11
C ILE A 88 39.14 28.09 -6.70
N GLY A 89 39.02 29.10 -5.82
CA GLY A 89 39.18 30.51 -6.16
C GLY A 89 40.60 30.88 -6.55
#